data_AF-A0A095WZZ6-F1
#
_entry.id   AF-A0A095WZZ6-F1
#
_cell.length_a   1.000
_cell.length_b   1.000
_cell.length_c   1.000
_cell.angle_alpha   90.00
_cell.angle_beta   90.00
_cell.angle_gamma   90.00
#
_symmetry.space_group_name_H-M   'P 1'
#
loop_
_entity.id
_entity.type
_entity.pdbx_description
1 polymer ?
#
loop_
_entity_poly.entity_id
_entity_poly.type
_entity_poly.pdbx_seq_one_letter_code
_entity_poly.pdbx_strand_id
1 'polypeptide(L)' 'MRTWQVERRKRTRHLIELGGLVIKAGIVDLTNDDRSIIFGAMIWMAEKLQSEQGEQARNLWTERGKQAFKD' A
#
# COMPACT_ATOMS: atom_id res chain seq x y z
N MET A 1 8.88 -1.28 29.82
CA MET A 1 9.56 -1.47 28.51
C MET A 1 10.19 -0.14 28.12
N ARG A 2 11.43 -0.10 27.61
CA ARG A 2 12.07 1.18 27.25
C ARG A 2 11.32 1.82 26.08
N THR A 3 11.20 3.14 26.04
CA THR A 3 10.45 3.90 25.02
C THR A 3 10.81 3.51 23.59
N TRP A 4 12.11 3.43 23.28
CA TRP A 4 12.61 3.03 21.96
C TRP A 4 12.14 1.64 21.49
N GLN A 5 11.93 0.70 22.41
CA GLN A 5 11.46 -0.65 22.07
C GLN A 5 9.99 -0.62 21.63
N VAL A 6 9.18 0.22 22.28
CA VAL A 6 7.78 0.43 21.93
C VAL A 6 7.68 1.09 20.56
N GLU A 7 8.50 2.10 20.30
CA GLU A 7 8.56 2.80 19.01
C GLU A 7 9.00 1.86 17.88
N ARG A 8 10.03 1.04 18.10
CA ARG A 8 10.48 0.04 17.12
C ARG A 8 9.37 -0.95 16.80
N ARG A 9 8.66 -1.48 17.81
CA ARG A 9 7.54 -2.42 17.58
C ARG A 9 6.41 -1.77 16.79
N LYS A 10 6.06 -0.52 17.09
CA LYS A 10 5.07 0.24 16.32
C LYS A 10 5.50 0.40 14.87
N ARG A 11 6.76 0.79 14.62
CA ARG A 11 7.31 0.93 13.26
C ARG A 11 7.29 -0.39 12.49
N THR A 12 7.78 -1.48 13.11
CA THR A 12 7.79 -2.80 12.46
C THR A 12 6.37 -3.26 12.13
N ARG A 13 5.42 -3.11 13.06
CA ARG A 13 4.02 -3.45 12.81
C ARG A 13 3.46 -2.66 11.63
N HIS A 14 3.66 -1.34 11.62
CA HIS A 14 3.19 -0.48 10.55
C HIS A 14 3.74 -0.88 9.17
N LEU A 15 5.04 -1.18 9.07
CA LEU A 15 5.65 -1.63 7.82
C LEU A 15 5.13 -3.00 7.36
N ILE A 16 4.87 -3.92 8.30
CA ILE A 16 4.27 -5.21 8.00
C ILE A 16 2.83 -5.05 7.51
N GLU A 17 2.04 -4.19 8.15
CA GLU A 17 0.66 -3.89 7.74
C GLU A 17 0.63 -3.33 6.31
N LEU A 18 1.51 -2.38 5.98
CA LEU A 18 1.64 -1.84 4.62
C LEU A 18 2.07 -2.91 3.61
N GLY A 19 3.06 -3.75 3.94
CA GLY A 19 3.48 -4.86 3.07
C GLY A 19 2.36 -5.90 2.88
N GLY A 20 1.57 -6.15 3.92
CA GLY A 20 0.42 -7.05 3.87
C GLY A 20 -0.66 -6.60 2.89
N LEU A 21 -0.81 -5.30 2.62
CA LEU A 21 -1.74 -4.80 1.61
C LEU A 21 -1.34 -5.22 0.19
N VAL A 22 -0.04 -5.27 -0.11
CA VAL A 22 0.48 -5.68 -1.42
C VAL A 22 0.16 -7.15 -1.67
N ILE A 23 0.32 -8.00 -0.64
CA ILE A 23 -0.04 -9.42 -0.68
C ILE A 23 -1.57 -9.58 -0.80
N LYS A 24 -2.35 -8.88 0.04
CA LYS A 24 -3.83 -8.98 0.02
C LYS A 24 -4.43 -8.54 -1.32
N ALA A 25 -3.80 -7.60 -2.01
CA ALA A 25 -4.20 -7.17 -3.35
C ALA A 25 -3.81 -8.16 -4.47
N GLY A 26 -3.18 -9.30 -4.16
CA GLY A 26 -2.76 -10.31 -5.13
C GLY A 26 -1.56 -9.90 -5.98
N ILE A 27 -0.93 -8.77 -5.68
CA ILE A 27 0.13 -8.19 -6.52
C ILE A 27 1.38 -9.08 -6.51
N VAL A 28 1.72 -9.67 -5.36
CA VAL A 28 2.91 -10.55 -5.25
C VAL A 28 2.78 -11.76 -6.18
N ASP A 29 1.60 -12.40 -6.21
CA ASP A 29 1.35 -13.54 -7.09
C ASP A 29 1.35 -13.15 -8.57
N LEU A 30 0.69 -12.02 -8.90
CA LEU A 30 0.60 -11.52 -10.28
C LEU A 30 1.95 -11.07 -10.86
N THR A 31 2.88 -10.67 -10.00
CA THR A 31 4.21 -10.17 -10.41
C THR A 31 5.32 -11.18 -10.17
N ASN A 32 5.00 -12.37 -9.63
CA ASN A 32 5.98 -13.37 -9.21
C ASN A 32 7.07 -12.80 -8.28
N ASP A 33 6.65 -11.96 -7.32
CA ASP A 33 7.51 -11.23 -6.37
C ASP A 33 8.60 -10.34 -7.03
N ASP A 34 8.41 -9.91 -8.28
CA ASP A 34 9.33 -8.99 -8.94
C ASP A 34 9.21 -7.58 -8.33
N ARG A 35 10.17 -7.26 -7.46
CA ARG A 35 10.23 -5.97 -6.76
C ARG A 35 10.32 -4.78 -7.69
N SER A 36 10.92 -4.92 -8.87
CA SER A 36 11.02 -3.83 -9.84
C SER A 36 9.66 -3.50 -10.42
N ILE A 37 8.85 -4.54 -10.73
CA ILE A 37 7.49 -4.37 -11.22
C ILE A 37 6.60 -3.75 -10.14
N ILE A 38 6.65 -4.28 -8.91
CA ILE A 38 5.87 -3.77 -7.77
C ILE A 38 6.22 -2.31 -7.50
N PHE A 39 7.52 -1.98 -7.49
CA PHE A 39 7.96 -0.61 -7.25
C PHE A 39 7.58 0.34 -8.38
N GLY A 40 7.70 -0.09 -9.64
CA GLY A 40 7.24 0.69 -10.80
C GLY A 40 5.74 1.00 -10.75
N ALA A 41 4.90 0.03 -10.37
CA ALA A 41 3.47 0.25 -10.17
C ALA A 41 3.17 1.27 -9.05
N MET A 42 3.93 1.22 -7.95
CA MET A 42 3.80 2.20 -6.87
C MET A 42 4.22 3.61 -7.29
N ILE A 43 5.27 3.74 -8.09
CA ILE A 43 5.67 5.03 -8.68
C ILE A 43 4.54 5.57 -9.56
N TRP A 44 4.00 4.76 -10.46
CA TRP A 44 2.89 5.17 -11.33
C TRP A 44 1.66 5.63 -10.53
N MET A 45 1.32 4.94 -9.43
CA MET A 45 0.26 5.37 -8.53
C MET A 45 0.56 6.73 -7.89
N ALA A 46 1.80 6.96 -7.45
CA ALA A 46 2.21 8.23 -6.87
C ALA A 46 2.12 9.37 -7.89
N GLU A 47 2.58 9.16 -9.13
CA GLU A 47 2.45 10.12 -10.23
C GLU A 47 0.98 10.43 -10.53
N LYS A 48 0.11 9.41 -10.58
CA LYS A 48 -1.32 9.60 -10.80
C LYS A 48 -1.96 10.46 -9.71
N LEU A 49 -1.57 10.28 -8.45
CA LEU A 49 -2.07 11.05 -7.31
C LEU A 49 -1.58 12.51 -7.30
N GLN A 50 -0.43 12.79 -7.92
CA GLN A 50 0.12 14.14 -8.08
C GLN A 50 -0.42 14.87 -9.32
N SER A 51 -1.06 14.16 -10.25
CA SER A 51 -1.68 14.75 -11.42
C SER A 51 -2.96 15.54 -11.10
N GLU A 52 -3.45 16.32 -12.06
CA GLU A 52 -4.73 17.06 -11.98
C GLU A 52 -5.92 16.13 -11.67
N GLN A 53 -5.84 14.86 -12.05
CA GLN A 53 -6.88 13.85 -11.79
C GLN A 53 -6.70 13.15 -10.43
N GLY A 54 -5.75 13.60 -9.62
CA GLY A 54 -5.37 12.95 -8.37
C GLY A 54 -6.52 12.89 -7.35
N GLU A 55 -7.37 13.91 -7.27
CA GLU A 55 -8.53 13.90 -6.36
C GLU A 55 -9.56 12.83 -6.76
N GLN A 56 -9.90 12.74 -8.05
CA GLN A 56 -10.78 11.70 -8.57
C GLN A 56 -10.19 10.30 -8.33
N ALA A 57 -8.88 10.12 -8.54
CA ALA A 57 -8.20 8.86 -8.25
C ALA A 57 -8.28 8.49 -6.77
N ARG A 58 -8.03 9.44 -5.84
CA ARG A 58 -8.18 9.22 -4.38
C ARG A 58 -9.57 8.74 -4.01
N ASN A 59 -10.61 9.40 -4.53
CA ASN A 59 -12.00 9.06 -4.23
C ASN A 59 -12.34 7.65 -4.74
N LEU A 60 -11.99 7.34 -5.99
CA LEU A 60 -12.25 6.03 -6.58
C LEU A 60 -11.51 4.90 -5.84
N TRP A 61 -10.23 5.08 -5.53
CA TRP A 61 -9.44 4.06 -4.86
C TRP A 61 -9.85 3.87 -3.39
N THR A 62 -10.25 4.94 -2.72
CA THR A 62 -10.80 4.85 -1.35
C THR A 62 -12.07 4.01 -1.33
N GLU A 63 -12.99 4.21 -2.27
CA GLU A 63 -14.24 3.44 -2.31
C GLU A 63 -13.99 1.96 -2.63
N ARG A 64 -13.13 1.69 -3.63
CA ARG A 64 -12.71 0.32 -3.94
C ARG A 64 -12.04 -0.37 -2.76
N GLY A 65 -11.16 0.34 -2.05
CA GLY A 65 -10.49 -0.17 -0.86
C GLY A 65 -11.50 -0.52 0.24
N LYS A 66 -12.44 0.38 0.54
CA LYS A 66 -13.51 0.13 1.52
C LYS A 66 -14.33 -1.11 1.15
N GLN A 67 -14.65 -1.31 -0.13
CA GLN A 67 -15.36 -2.50 -0.58
C GLN A 67 -14.55 -3.77 -0.32
N ALA A 68 -13.27 -3.80 -0.71
CA ALA A 68 -12.37 -4.95 -0.51
C ALA A 68 -12.02 -5.25 0.98
N PHE A 69 -12.37 -4.35 1.91
CA PHE A 69 -12.25 -4.58 3.35
C PHE A 69 -13.56 -5.04 4.01
N LYS A 70 -14.70 -4.89 3.34
CA LYS A 70 -16.00 -5.35 3.83
C LYS A 70 -16.24 -6.84 3.53
N ASP A 71 -15.53 -7.37 2.55
CA ASP A 71 -15.44 -8.79 2.21
C ASP A 71 -14.32 -9.48 3.00
#